data_AF-A0AA42ZBZ8-F1
#
_entry.id   AF-A0AA42ZBZ8-F1
#
_cell.length_a   1.000
_cell.length_b   1.000
_cell.length_c   1.000
_cell.angle_alpha   90.00
_cell.angle_beta   90.00
_cell.angle_gamma   90.00
#
_symmetry.space_group_name_H-M   'P 1'
#
loop_
_entity.id
_entity.type
_entity.pdbx_description
1 polymer ?
#
loop_
_entity_poly.entity_id
_entity_poly.type
_entity_poly.pdbx_seq_one_letter_code
_entity_poly.pdbx_strand_id
1 'polypeptide(L)'
;HGLLTRGITGIGEYLLKVSISIDQLGNVLMQHLLNALWVREGGYLFGNRDETISSALGKNKTQQTLTGFGRLIDSILEFIDPNHSLNSIDYYVEPVKENS
;
A
#
# COMPACT_ATOMS: atom_id res chain seq x y z
N HIS A 1 28.02 1.51 -20.59
CA HIS A 1 26.69 2.03 -20.17
C HIS A 1 25.71 0.96 -19.68
N GLY A 2 25.66 -0.28 -20.21
CA GLY A 2 24.61 -1.26 -19.87
C GLY A 2 24.70 -2.00 -18.51
N LEU A 3 25.87 -2.14 -17.90
CA LEU A 3 26.03 -2.83 -16.60
C LEU A 3 25.55 -1.98 -15.41
N LEU A 4 25.80 -0.66 -15.47
CA LEU A 4 25.38 0.27 -14.42
C LEU A 4 23.85 0.41 -14.39
N THR A 5 23.21 0.49 -15.56
CA THR A 5 21.74 0.59 -15.67
C THR A 5 21.06 -0.66 -15.09
N ARG A 6 21.58 -1.86 -15.39
CA ARG A 6 21.06 -3.14 -14.83
C ARG A 6 21.23 -3.25 -13.31
N GLY A 7 22.34 -2.75 -12.77
CA GLY A 7 22.58 -2.72 -11.33
C GLY A 7 21.62 -1.79 -10.59
N ILE A 8 21.39 -0.58 -11.11
CA ILE A 8 20.46 0.40 -10.53
C ILE A 8 19.02 -0.12 -10.58
N THR A 9 18.60 -0.74 -11.68
CA THR A 9 17.25 -1.33 -11.79
C THR A 9 17.04 -2.48 -10.82
N GLY A 10 18.03 -3.37 -10.63
CA GLY A 10 17.91 -4.50 -9.70
C GLY A 10 17.80 -4.07 -8.22
N ILE A 11 18.54 -3.03 -7.82
CA ILE A 11 18.41 -2.44 -6.47
C ILE A 11 17.03 -1.81 -6.29
N GLY A 12 16.52 -1.09 -7.30
CA GLY A 12 15.18 -0.50 -7.28
C GLY A 12 14.08 -1.54 -7.09
N GLU A 13 14.11 -2.64 -7.85
CA GLU A 13 13.15 -3.74 -7.72
C GLU A 13 13.20 -4.41 -6.35
N TYR A 14 14.40 -4.59 -5.79
CA TYR A 14 14.56 -5.15 -4.46
C TYR A 14 13.96 -4.23 -3.39
N LEU A 15 14.28 -2.94 -3.43
CA LEU A 15 13.74 -1.95 -2.48
C LEU A 15 12.22 -1.82 -2.59
N LEU A 16 11.67 -1.89 -3.81
CA LEU A 16 10.22 -1.93 -4.03
C LEU A 16 9.57 -3.15 -3.37
N LYS A 17 10.13 -4.35 -3.56
CA LYS A 17 9.64 -5.58 -2.92
C LYS A 17 9.68 -5.49 -1.39
N VAL A 18 10.74 -4.91 -0.83
CA VAL A 18 10.85 -4.68 0.62
C VAL A 18 9.75 -3.74 1.10
N SER A 19 9.51 -2.63 0.39
CA SER A 19 8.45 -1.67 0.73
C SER A 19 7.06 -2.33 0.74
N ILE A 20 6.72 -3.05 -0.32
CA ILE A 20 5.44 -3.79 -0.43
C ILE A 20 5.29 -4.80 0.70
N SER A 21 6.36 -5.54 1.02
CA SER A 21 6.32 -6.56 2.08
C SER A 21 6.08 -5.95 3.46
N ILE A 22 6.70 -4.81 3.76
CA ILE A 22 6.47 -4.08 5.01
C ILE A 22 5.03 -3.56 5.06
N ASP A 23 4.52 -3.05 3.94
CA ASP A 23 3.16 -2.52 3.84
C ASP A 23 2.10 -3.62 4.04
N GLN A 24 2.25 -4.78 3.38
CA GLN A 24 1.40 -5.95 3.59
C GLN A 24 1.47 -6.47 5.04
N LEU A 25 2.67 -6.56 5.62
CA LEU A 25 2.83 -6.98 7.02
C LEU A 25 2.10 -6.01 7.97
N GLY A 26 2.24 -4.71 7.72
CA GLY A 26 1.57 -3.68 8.49
C GLY A 26 0.04 -3.78 8.41
N ASN A 27 -0.51 -4.05 7.22
CA ASN A 27 -1.95 -4.23 7.01
C ASN A 27 -2.52 -5.32 7.93
N VAL A 28 -1.77 -6.40 8.10
CA VAL A 28 -2.17 -7.57 8.89
C VAL A 28 -2.01 -7.33 10.38
N LEU A 29 -0.83 -6.85 10.80
CA LEU A 29 -0.51 -6.66 12.22
C LEU A 29 -1.35 -5.55 12.85
N MET A 30 -1.61 -4.47 12.10
CA MET A 30 -2.30 -3.29 12.61
C MET A 30 -3.80 -3.28 12.28
N GLN A 31 -4.33 -4.31 11.60
CA GLN A 31 -5.71 -4.34 11.09
C GLN A 31 -6.76 -3.87 12.10
N HIS A 32 -6.68 -4.33 13.35
CA HIS A 32 -7.68 -4.01 14.37
C HIS A 32 -7.61 -2.55 14.79
N LEU A 33 -6.38 -2.01 14.89
CA LEU A 33 -6.15 -0.61 15.21
C LEU A 33 -6.59 0.29 14.06
N LEU A 34 -6.20 -0.05 12.82
CA LEU A 34 -6.54 0.72 11.62
C LEU A 34 -8.05 0.70 11.34
N ASN A 35 -8.70 -0.46 11.48
CA ASN A 35 -10.15 -0.57 11.32
C ASN A 35 -10.90 0.26 12.38
N ALA A 36 -10.44 0.27 13.63
CA ALA A 36 -11.08 1.04 14.68
C ALA A 36 -10.88 2.56 14.51
N LEU A 37 -9.70 2.98 14.05
CA LEU A 37 -9.34 4.40 13.99
C LEU A 37 -9.64 5.07 12.64
N TRP A 38 -9.50 4.34 11.53
CA TRP A 38 -9.48 4.92 10.18
C TRP A 38 -10.73 4.61 9.36
N VAL A 39 -11.49 3.56 9.71
CA VAL A 39 -12.63 3.09 8.91
C VAL A 39 -13.94 3.42 9.63
N ARG A 40 -14.91 3.96 8.89
CA ARG A 40 -16.30 4.14 9.37
C ARG A 40 -17.09 2.84 9.20
N GLU A 41 -18.22 2.72 9.90
CA GLU A 41 -19.13 1.58 9.69
C GLU A 41 -19.50 1.42 8.20
N GLY A 42 -19.40 0.20 7.69
CA GLY A 42 -19.63 -0.13 6.28
C GLY A 42 -18.45 0.14 5.33
N GLY A 43 -17.29 0.56 5.84
CA GLY A 43 -16.07 0.75 5.05
C GLY A 43 -15.30 -0.53 4.73
N TYR A 44 -14.29 -0.39 3.87
CA TYR A 44 -13.40 -1.48 3.49
C TYR A 44 -12.41 -1.77 4.63
N LEU A 45 -12.30 -3.03 5.05
CA LEU A 45 -11.49 -3.39 6.21
C LEU A 45 -10.02 -3.65 5.82
N PHE A 46 -9.11 -3.16 6.65
CA PHE A 46 -7.71 -3.56 6.69
C PHE A 46 -7.57 -4.99 7.21
N GLY A 47 -6.50 -5.69 6.82
CA GLY A 47 -6.16 -7.03 7.32
C GLY A 47 -5.92 -8.12 6.28
N ASN A 48 -6.18 -7.84 5.01
CA ASN A 48 -5.89 -8.81 3.96
C ASN A 48 -4.36 -8.94 3.75
N ARG A 49 -3.82 -10.15 3.99
CA ARG A 49 -2.37 -10.43 3.90
C ARG A 49 -1.80 -10.23 2.51
N ASP A 50 -2.63 -10.37 1.48
CA ASP A 50 -2.23 -10.20 0.08
C ASP A 50 -2.37 -8.73 -0.37
N GLU A 51 -2.73 -7.82 0.53
CA GLU A 51 -3.01 -6.42 0.25
C GLU A 51 -2.18 -5.48 1.13
N THR A 52 -1.78 -4.35 0.57
CA THR A 52 -1.04 -3.29 1.27
C THR A 52 -1.98 -2.36 2.06
N ILE A 53 -1.47 -1.67 3.09
CA ILE A 53 -2.23 -0.61 3.80
C ILE A 53 -2.60 0.47 2.78
N SER A 54 -1.68 0.84 1.91
CA SER A 54 -1.87 1.86 0.88
C SER A 54 -3.07 1.55 -0.04
N SER A 55 -3.22 0.30 -0.49
CA SER A 55 -4.36 -0.12 -1.34
C SER A 55 -5.69 -0.09 -0.57
N ALA A 56 -5.72 -0.62 0.65
CA ALA A 56 -6.90 -0.61 1.51
C ALA A 56 -7.32 0.82 1.89
N LEU A 57 -6.36 1.72 2.12
CA LEU A 57 -6.58 3.14 2.37
C LEU A 57 -7.18 3.83 1.11
N GLY A 58 -6.62 3.56 -0.08
CA GLY A 58 -7.11 4.09 -1.35
C GLY A 58 -8.55 3.66 -1.69
N LYS A 59 -8.90 2.40 -1.40
CA LYS A 59 -10.28 1.90 -1.52
C LYS A 59 -11.24 2.64 -0.59
N ASN A 60 -10.85 2.89 0.66
CA ASN A 60 -11.66 3.66 1.59
C ASN A 60 -11.73 5.16 1.25
N LYS A 61 -10.67 5.73 0.68
CA LYS A 61 -10.65 7.12 0.17
C LYS A 61 -11.67 7.29 -0.96
N THR A 62 -11.65 6.36 -1.93
CA THR A 62 -12.58 6.34 -3.06
C THR A 62 -14.03 6.15 -2.62
N GLN A 63 -14.28 5.29 -1.64
CA GLN A 63 -15.61 5.05 -1.07
C GLN A 63 -16.04 6.12 -0.05
N GLN A 64 -15.17 7.08 0.27
CA GLN A 64 -15.37 8.12 1.30
C GLN A 64 -15.64 7.58 2.71
N THR A 65 -15.27 6.32 2.97
CA THR A 65 -15.51 5.59 4.22
C THR A 65 -14.42 5.81 5.27
N LEU A 66 -13.44 6.68 5.00
CA LEU A 66 -12.44 7.07 6.00
C LEU A 66 -13.01 7.98 7.10
N THR A 67 -12.59 7.76 8.33
CA THR A 67 -12.80 8.69 9.45
C THR A 67 -12.01 9.98 9.22
N GLY A 68 -12.29 11.04 10.00
CA GLY A 68 -11.51 12.28 9.92
C GLY A 68 -10.03 12.06 10.22
N PHE A 69 -9.72 11.15 11.15
CA PHE A 69 -8.34 10.76 11.46
C PHE A 69 -7.71 9.96 10.31
N GLY A 70 -8.44 9.02 9.71
CA GLY A 70 -7.96 8.28 8.54
C GLY A 70 -7.62 9.18 7.35
N ARG A 71 -8.43 10.22 7.10
CA ARG A 71 -8.16 11.23 6.04
C ARG A 71 -6.93 12.09 6.34
N LEU A 72 -6.69 12.42 7.61
CA LEU A 72 -5.49 13.15 8.01
C LEU A 72 -4.23 12.33 7.74
N ILE A 73 -4.24 11.04 8.09
CA ILE A 73 -3.11 10.15 7.83
C ILE A 73 -2.88 9.96 6.33
N ASP A 74 -3.94 9.74 5.54
CA ASP A 74 -3.85 9.68 4.08
C ASP A 74 -3.21 10.94 3.50
N SER A 75 -3.55 12.13 4.03
CA SER A 75 -2.96 13.40 3.60
C SER A 75 -1.48 13.53 3.98
N ILE A 76 -1.08 13.02 5.15
CA ILE A 76 0.33 12.99 5.57
C ILE A 76 1.14 12.04 4.66
N LEU A 77 0.59 10.87 4.38
CA LEU A 77 1.22 9.90 3.48
C LEU A 77 1.33 10.45 2.05
N GLU A 78 0.31 11.15 1.56
CA GLU A 78 0.31 11.82 0.25
C GLU A 78 1.30 13.00 0.18
N PHE A 79 1.60 13.64 1.30
CA PHE A 79 2.67 14.65 1.39
C PHE A 79 4.07 14.04 1.32
N ILE A 80 4.26 12.84 1.89
CA ILE A 80 5.54 12.11 1.87
C ILE A 80 5.76 11.42 0.52
N ASP A 81 4.72 10.79 -0.02
CA ASP A 81 4.72 10.09 -1.31
C ASP A 81 3.46 10.48 -2.12
N PRO A 82 3.59 11.44 -3.05
CA PRO A 82 2.47 11.94 -3.84
C PRO A 82 1.81 10.83 -4.65
N ASN A 83 0.48 10.68 -4.52
CA ASN A 83 -0.34 9.63 -5.17
C ASN A 83 -0.07 8.18 -4.73
N HIS A 84 0.60 7.93 -3.60
CA HIS A 84 0.88 6.56 -3.13
C HIS A 84 -0.39 5.69 -3.00
N SER A 85 -1.49 6.28 -2.53
CA SER A 85 -2.75 5.62 -2.20
C SER A 85 -3.56 5.24 -3.45
N LEU A 86 -3.50 6.06 -4.52
CA LEU A 86 -4.19 5.79 -5.78
C LEU A 86 -3.38 4.84 -6.67
N ASN A 87 -2.06 4.99 -6.70
CA ASN A 87 -1.17 4.12 -7.47
C ASN A 87 -1.10 2.69 -6.89
N SER A 88 -1.41 2.51 -5.61
CA SER A 88 -1.39 1.21 -4.93
C SER A 88 -2.71 0.41 -5.06
N ILE A 89 -3.79 1.02 -5.56
CA ILE A 89 -5.07 0.32 -5.76
C ILE A 89 -4.90 -0.90 -6.69
N ASP A 90 -4.03 -0.77 -7.70
CA ASP A 90 -3.73 -1.84 -8.68
C ASP A 90 -2.62 -2.80 -8.26
N TYR A 91 -2.01 -2.64 -7.08
CA TYR A 91 -1.05 -3.61 -6.57
C TYR A 91 -1.77 -4.85 -6.01
N TYR A 92 -2.43 -5.59 -6.90
CA TYR A 92 -2.42 -7.04 -6.78
C TYR A 92 -1.00 -7.48 -7.08
N VAL A 93 -0.32 -8.09 -6.10
CA VAL A 93 0.95 -8.76 -6.35
C VAL A 93 0.66 -9.94 -7.26
N GLU A 94 0.67 -9.73 -8.57
CA GLU A 94 0.72 -10.86 -9.49
C GLU A 94 1.98 -11.66 -9.15
N PRO A 95 1.87 -12.98 -8.94
CA PRO A 95 3.06 -13.81 -8.81
C PRO A 95 3.87 -13.59 -10.08
N VAL A 96 5.12 -13.14 -9.92
CA VAL A 96 6.04 -12.93 -11.03
C VAL A 96 6.02 -14.21 -11.86
N LYS A 97 5.51 -14.13 -13.09
CA LYS A 97 5.63 -15.27 -14.02
C LYS A 97 7.12 -15.46 -14.24
N GLU A 98 7.62 -16.55 -13.69
CA GLU A 98 8.97 -17.03 -13.94
C GLU A 98 9.03 -17.37 -15.43
N ASN A 99 9.56 -16.44 -16.22
CA ASN A 99 9.79 -16.65 -17.64
C ASN A 99 10.85 -17.75 -17.76
N SER A 100 10.37 -18.95 -18.09
CA SER A 100 11.17 -20.14 -18.43
C SER A 100 12.01 -19.89 -19.68
#